data_AF-A0A1B6FHU9-F1
#
_entry.id   AF-A0A1B6FHU9-F1
#
_cell.length_a   1.000
_cell.length_b   1.000
_cell.length_c   1.000
_cell.angle_alpha   90.00
_cell.angle_beta   90.00
_cell.angle_gamma   90.00
#
_symmetry.space_group_name_H-M   'P 1'
#
loop_
_entity.id
_entity.type
_entity.pdbx_description
1 polymer ?
#
loop_
_entity_poly.entity_id
_entity_poly.type
_entity_poly.pdbx_seq_one_letter_code
_entity_poly.pdbx_strand_id
1 'polypeptide(L)'
;KMHLREGQFDEAHTDFFEAFKNYDESGSPRRTTCLKYLVLANMLVKSDINPFDSQEAKPYKQNPDIIAMTKLVTAYQNNNIDEFEDILRENRHNIMDDPFIQEHIEV
;
A
#
# COMPACT_ATOMS: atom_id res chain seq x y z
N LYS A 1 0.07 -6.72 10.48
CA LYS A 1 -0.60 -7.88 9.82
C LYS A 1 -1.74 -8.45 10.67
N MET A 2 -1.56 -8.64 11.98
CA MET A 2 -2.62 -9.13 12.88
C MET A 2 -3.84 -8.20 12.90
N HIS A 3 -3.65 -6.90 13.17
CA HIS A 3 -4.75 -5.92 13.16
C HIS A 3 -5.52 -5.87 11.83
N LEU A 4 -4.82 -5.98 10.69
CA LEU A 4 -5.44 -5.96 9.36
C LEU A 4 -6.34 -7.19 9.12
N ARG A 5 -5.96 -8.36 9.66
CA ARG A 5 -6.79 -9.58 9.64
C ARG A 5 -7.98 -9.53 10.61
N GLU A 6 -7.88 -8.71 11.65
CA GLU A 6 -8.92 -8.52 12.67
C GLU A 6 -9.86 -7.34 12.33
N GLY A 7 -9.68 -6.70 11.16
CA GLY A 7 -10.48 -5.55 10.72
C GLY A 7 -10.18 -4.24 11.46
N GLN A 8 -9.09 -4.22 12.25
CA GLN A 8 -8.59 -3.06 12.99
C GLN A 8 -7.70 -2.22 12.07
N PHE A 9 -8.33 -1.54 11.11
CA PHE A 9 -7.62 -0.91 10.01
C PHE A 9 -6.86 0.36 10.41
N ASP A 10 -7.36 1.13 11.38
CA ASP A 10 -6.69 2.33 11.91
C ASP A 10 -5.41 1.97 12.68
N GLU A 11 -5.48 0.93 13.52
CA GLU A 11 -4.34 0.38 14.24
C GLU A 11 -3.35 -0.25 13.27
N ALA A 12 -3.83 -0.99 12.27
CA ALA A 12 -2.97 -1.54 11.22
C ALA A 12 -2.25 -0.44 10.45
N HIS A 13 -2.94 0.66 10.10
CA HIS A 13 -2.32 1.79 9.42
C HIS A 13 -1.18 2.38 10.26
N THR A 14 -1.44 2.64 11.54
CA THR A 14 -0.44 3.19 12.47
C THR A 14 0.77 2.27 12.59
N ASP A 15 0.54 0.97 12.83
CA ASP A 15 1.61 -0.04 12.90
C ASP A 15 2.46 -0.10 11.64
N PHE A 16 1.82 -0.11 10.46
CA PHE A 16 2.53 -0.19 9.20
C PHE A 16 3.31 1.08 8.90
N PHE A 17 2.82 2.25 9.33
CA PHE A 17 3.53 3.51 9.16
C PHE A 17 4.77 3.58 10.06
N GLU A 18 4.63 3.21 11.34
CA GLU A 18 5.77 3.15 12.27
C GLU A 18 6.80 2.09 11.84
N ALA A 19 6.34 0.91 11.42
CA ALA A 19 7.23 -0.12 10.90
C ALA A 19 7.95 0.34 9.62
N PHE A 20 7.26 1.04 8.72
CA PHE A 20 7.86 1.61 7.52
C PHE A 20 8.99 2.59 7.86
N LYS A 21 8.74 3.53 8.78
CA LYS A 21 9.77 4.47 9.26
C LYS A 21 11.00 3.76 9.83
N ASN A 22 10.79 2.79 10.72
CA ASN A 22 11.88 2.03 11.32
C ASN A 22 12.70 1.26 10.26
N TYR A 23 12.05 0.70 9.24
CA TYR A 23 12.74 0.03 8.13
C TYR A 23 13.45 1.00 7.19
N ASP A 24 12.92 2.20 7.00
CA ASP A 24 13.53 3.25 6.19
C ASP A 24 14.80 3.78 6.87
N GLU A 25 14.70 4.13 8.16
CA GLU A 25 15.83 4.63 8.96
C GLU A 25 16.97 3.61 9.10
N SER A 26 16.63 2.32 9.17
CA SER A 26 17.62 1.23 9.22
C SER A 26 18.15 0.82 7.84
N GLY A 27 17.65 1.40 6.74
CA GLY A 27 18.03 1.04 5.37
C GLY A 27 17.57 -0.36 4.95
N SER A 28 16.67 -0.98 5.71
CA SER A 28 16.20 -2.35 5.48
C SER A 28 15.48 -2.47 4.13
N PRO A 29 15.72 -3.54 3.35
CA PRO A 29 14.98 -3.79 2.11
C PRO A 29 13.49 -4.07 2.36
N ARG A 30 13.10 -4.40 3.60
CA ARG A 30 11.70 -4.64 3.99
C ARG A 30 10.82 -3.40 3.92
N ARG A 31 11.40 -2.20 3.85
CA ARG A 31 10.65 -0.94 3.75
C ARG A 31 9.70 -0.92 2.56
N THR A 32 10.13 -1.46 1.41
CA THR A 32 9.34 -1.49 0.17
C THR A 32 8.09 -2.36 0.37
N THR A 33 8.25 -3.56 0.93
CA THR A 33 7.12 -4.46 1.25
C THR A 33 6.20 -3.85 2.31
N CYS A 34 6.75 -3.23 3.35
CA CYS A 34 5.97 -2.57 4.38
C CYS A 34 5.14 -1.41 3.81
N LEU A 35 5.71 -0.64 2.88
CA LEU A 35 5.03 0.45 2.19
C LEU A 35 3.87 -0.05 1.32
N LYS A 36 4.01 -1.21 0.66
CA LYS A 36 2.88 -1.86 -0.05
C LYS A 36 1.72 -2.17 0.92
N TYR A 37 2.02 -2.70 2.11
CA TYR A 37 0.99 -3.01 3.12
C TYR A 37 0.37 -1.76 3.73
N LEU A 38 1.13 -0.69 3.96
CA LEU A 38 0.61 0.60 4.40
C LEU A 38 -0.38 1.18 3.39
N VAL A 39 -0.05 1.09 2.11
CA VAL A 39 -0.92 1.54 1.02
C VAL A 39 -2.22 0.74 0.99
N LEU A 40 -2.13 -0.60 1.08
CA LEU A 40 -3.29 -1.47 1.15
C LEU A 40 -4.18 -1.14 2.36
N ALA A 41 -3.58 -0.98 3.55
CA ALA A 41 -4.28 -0.58 4.76
C ALA A 41 -5.03 0.75 4.55
N ASN A 42 -4.38 1.76 3.98
CA ASN A 42 -5.02 3.05 3.68
C ASN A 42 -6.29 2.91 2.83
N MET A 43 -6.25 2.09 1.78
CA MET A 43 -7.41 1.85 0.91
C MET A 43 -8.52 1.10 1.66
N LEU A 44 -8.19 0.21 2.60
CA LEU A 44 -9.18 -0.55 3.39
C LEU A 44 -9.86 0.31 4.47
N VAL A 45 -9.15 1.26 5.08
CA VAL A 45 -9.74 2.22 6.04
C VAL A 45 -10.62 3.26 5.34
N LYS A 46 -10.61 3.29 4.00
CA LYS A 46 -11.21 4.37 3.19
C LYS A 46 -10.68 5.75 3.58
N SER A 47 -9.37 5.80 3.86
CA SER A 47 -8.70 7.04 4.23
C SER A 47 -8.59 7.97 3.03
N ASP A 48 -8.95 9.25 3.21
CA ASP A 48 -8.70 10.31 2.22
C ASP A 48 -7.22 10.73 2.16
N ILE A 49 -6.39 10.24 3.09
CA ILE A 49 -4.98 10.62 3.20
C ILE A 49 -4.15 9.74 2.26
N ASN A 50 -3.42 10.38 1.33
CA ASN A 50 -2.48 9.67 0.47
C ASN A 50 -1.20 9.35 1.26
N PRO A 51 -0.82 8.08 1.47
CA PRO A 51 0.39 7.71 2.21
C PRO A 51 1.67 8.34 1.63
N PHE A 52 1.69 8.59 0.32
CA PHE A 52 2.84 9.15 -0.37
C PHE A 52 2.99 10.68 -0.23
N ASP A 53 2.07 11.35 0.46
CA ASP A 53 2.23 12.77 0.78
C ASP A 53 3.05 12.99 2.07
N SER A 54 3.29 11.91 2.84
CA SER A 54 4.28 11.90 3.92
C SER A 54 5.70 12.15 3.39
N GLN A 55 6.55 12.80 4.19
CA GLN A 55 7.92 13.09 3.78
C GLN A 55 8.73 11.80 3.57
N GLU A 56 8.40 10.75 4.32
CA GLU A 56 9.06 9.46 4.32
C GLU A 56 8.70 8.63 3.09
N ALA A 57 7.43 8.64 2.65
CA ALA A 57 7.00 7.85 1.49
C ALA A 57 7.08 8.61 0.16
N LYS A 58 7.11 9.95 0.17
CA LYS A 58 7.18 10.78 -1.05
C LYS A 58 8.33 10.41 -2.01
N PRO A 59 9.55 10.10 -1.55
CA PRO A 59 10.66 9.66 -2.43
C PRO A 59 10.37 8.35 -3.17
N TYR A 60 9.45 7.53 -2.67
CA TYR A 60 9.13 6.21 -3.22
C TYR A 60 8.10 6.25 -4.36
N LYS A 61 7.47 7.39 -4.65
CA LYS A 61 6.45 7.53 -5.72
C LYS A 61 6.94 7.04 -7.09
N GLN A 62 8.23 7.16 -7.37
CA GLN A 62 8.86 6.77 -8.65
C GLN A 62 9.63 5.45 -8.57
N ASN A 63 9.61 4.75 -7.43
CA ASN A 63 10.28 3.47 -7.29
C ASN A 63 9.54 2.41 -8.13
N PRO A 64 10.22 1.64 -9.01
CA PRO A 64 9.60 0.63 -9.86
C PRO A 64 8.76 -0.41 -9.11
N ASP A 65 9.14 -0.75 -7.87
CA ASP A 65 8.42 -1.71 -7.04
C ASP A 65 7.16 -1.12 -6.38
N ILE A 66 7.01 0.21 -6.39
CA ILE A 66 6.00 0.97 -5.66
C ILE A 66 5.06 1.74 -6.57
N ILE A 67 5.50 2.11 -7.78
CA ILE A 67 4.74 2.95 -8.71
C ILE A 67 3.34 2.39 -8.99
N ALA A 68 3.19 1.06 -9.03
CA ALA A 68 1.90 0.40 -9.19
C ALA A 68 0.97 0.66 -7.98
N MET A 69 1.49 0.62 -6.75
CA MET A 69 0.73 0.97 -5.54
C MET A 69 0.36 2.45 -5.51
N THR A 70 1.24 3.34 -5.97
CA THR A 70 0.94 4.78 -6.07
C THR A 70 -0.21 5.05 -7.05
N LYS A 71 -0.21 4.38 -8.20
CA LYS A 71 -1.30 4.45 -9.17
C LYS A 71 -2.60 3.90 -8.58
N LEU A 72 -2.56 2.76 -7.88
CA LEU A 72 -3.74 2.19 -7.22
C LEU A 72 -4.40 3.16 -6.23
N VAL A 73 -3.61 3.79 -5.34
CA VAL A 73 -4.14 4.79 -4.39
C VAL A 73 -4.80 5.94 -5.13
N THR A 74 -4.20 6.40 -6.21
CA THR A 74 -4.71 7.53 -6.98
C THR A 74 -6.03 7.18 -7.65
N ALA A 75 -6.12 6.02 -8.29
CA ALA A 75 -7.36 5.51 -8.88
C ALA A 75 -8.45 5.31 -7.82
N TYR A 76 -8.09 4.76 -6.66
CA TYR A 76 -8.97 4.58 -5.51
C TYR A 76 -9.54 5.92 -5.00
N GLN A 77 -8.68 6.92 -4.74
CA GLN A 77 -9.09 8.25 -4.28
C GLN A 77 -9.97 8.99 -5.30
N ASN A 78 -9.75 8.77 -6.59
CA ASN A 78 -10.56 9.32 -7.67
C ASN A 78 -11.88 8.56 -7.88
N ASN A 79 -12.15 7.49 -7.13
CA ASN A 79 -13.26 6.56 -7.35
C ASN A 79 -13.31 6.02 -8.79
N ASN A 80 -12.14 5.85 -9.42
CA ASN A 80 -12.01 5.33 -10.79
C ASN A 80 -11.76 3.82 -10.78
N ILE A 81 -12.84 3.05 -10.77
CA ILE A 81 -12.79 1.57 -10.68
C ILE A 81 -12.14 0.96 -11.94
N ASP A 82 -12.46 1.50 -13.12
CA ASP A 82 -11.91 0.98 -14.39
C ASP A 82 -10.37 1.08 -14.40
N GLU A 83 -9.83 2.24 -14.02
CA GLU A 83 -8.38 2.45 -13.92
C GLU A 83 -7.76 1.57 -12.83
N PHE A 84 -8.45 1.39 -11.70
CA PHE A 84 -7.98 0.51 -10.62
C PHE A 84 -7.84 -0.95 -11.09
N GLU A 85 -8.85 -1.47 -11.79
CA GLU A 85 -8.81 -2.82 -12.35
C GLU A 85 -7.73 -2.97 -13.43
N ASP A 86 -7.58 -1.98 -14.30
CA ASP A 86 -6.56 -2.01 -15.35
C ASP A 86 -5.14 -2.01 -14.75
N ILE A 87 -4.88 -1.19 -13.72
CA ILE A 87 -3.60 -1.21 -12.99
C ILE A 87 -3.33 -2.58 -12.37
N LEU A 88 -4.33 -3.21 -11.74
CA LEU A 88 -4.19 -4.55 -11.15
C LEU A 88 -3.87 -5.60 -12.21
N ARG A 89 -4.53 -5.55 -13.37
CA ARG A 89 -4.29 -6.49 -14.48
C ARG A 89 -2.88 -6.32 -15.06
N GLU A 90 -2.46 -5.09 -15.31
CA GLU A 90 -1.13 -4.78 -15.86
C GLU A 90 0.02 -5.11 -14.90
N ASN A 91 -0.22 -4.96 -13.59
CA ASN A 91 0.82 -5.08 -12.55
C ASN A 91 0.66 -6.35 -11.71
N ARG A 92 -0.03 -7.38 -12.23
CA ARG A 92 -0.40 -8.59 -11.50
C ARG A 92 0.79 -9.22 -10.76
N HIS A 93 1.94 -9.38 -11.41
CA HIS A 93 3.14 -9.95 -10.79
C HIS A 93 3.71 -9.09 -9.64
N ASN A 94 3.60 -7.77 -9.71
CA ASN A 94 4.17 -6.90 -8.68
C ASN A 94 3.28 -6.76 -7.44
N ILE A 95 2.00 -7.11 -7.57
CA ILE A 95 0.95 -6.86 -6.57
C ILE A 95 0.37 -8.18 -6.05
N MET A 96 -0.06 -9.06 -6.94
CA MET A 96 -0.76 -10.31 -6.62
C MET A 96 0.18 -11.47 -6.28
N ASP A 97 1.48 -11.38 -6.59
CA ASP A 97 2.45 -12.41 -6.16
C ASP A 97 2.71 -12.35 -4.64
N ASP A 98 2.28 -11.29 -3.94
CA ASP A 98 2.26 -11.25 -2.47
C ASP A 98 0.95 -11.87 -1.96
N PRO A 99 0.99 -13.05 -1.31
CA PRO A 99 -0.23 -13.74 -0.87
C PRO A 99 -1.06 -12.93 0.13
N PHE A 100 -0.42 -12.05 0.91
CA PHE A 100 -1.13 -11.20 1.85
C PHE A 100 -1.89 -10.08 1.14
N ILE A 101 -1.35 -9.54 0.05
CA ILE A 101 -2.05 -8.53 -0.76
C ILE A 101 -3.19 -9.20 -1.53
N GLN A 102 -2.94 -10.37 -2.13
CA GLN A 102 -3.94 -11.13 -2.87
C GLN A 102 -5.18 -11.43 -1.99
N GLU A 103 -4.97 -11.88 -0.75
CA GLU A 103 -6.04 -12.20 0.23
C GLU A 103 -7.02 -11.03 0.47
N HIS A 104 -6.59 -9.78 0.28
CA HIS A 104 -7.40 -8.59 0.56
C HIS A 104 -7.89 -7.86 -0.70
N ILE A 105 -7.42 -8.25 -1.89
CA ILE A 105 -7.84 -7.67 -3.18
C ILE A 105 -8.81 -8.60 -3.92
N GLU A 106 -8.63 -9.92 -3.85
CA GLU A 106 -9.59 -10.88 -4.39
C GLU A 106 -10.75 -11.05 -3.38
N VAL A 107 -11.85 -10.34 -3.60
CA VAL A 107 -13.14 -10.52 -2.89
C VAL A 107 -14.20 -10.97 -3.87
#